data_AF-A0A9E5R8V2-F1
#
_entry.id   AF-A0A9E5R8V2-F1
#
_cell.length_a   1.000
_cell.length_b   1.000
_cell.length_c   1.000
_cell.angle_alpha   90.00
_cell.angle_beta   90.00
_cell.angle_gamma   90.00
#
_symmetry.space_group_name_H-M   'P 1'
#
loop_
_entity.id
_entity.type
_entity.pdbx_description
1 polymer ?
#
loop_
_entity_poly.entity_id
_entity_poly.type
_entity_poly.pdbx_seq_one_letter_code
_entity_poly.pdbx_strand_id
1 'polypeptide(L)'
;MPLVLLGMVWAVPVERPLRLGWAGLGFAGAMLALSVLAGHPQTTYFSGYLAAAFLGYRVWRVGGRWTHWLAGMAVVGGVAALLSAVQWWPALEFSAYSYRAAIPFAERGGGYGWEEAFFVLFPFRQITWMPQYIGLVPLVLVIVACWGRVPGWGFWLGSLVAALLLALGSKTPFYHLLYLGLPGTTLFRGQERATFIIAHSAALLAGLGAAWLAAQPPGAEVIRRLKRLLLGLLAVSWVFSLLFLILAQTEARSGPTGAIMWSII
;
A
#
# COMPACT_ATOMS: atom_id res chain seq x y z
N MET A 1 0.02 -9.32 -5.88
CA MET A 1 0.59 -8.08 -6.46
C MET A 1 1.98 -8.19 -7.05
N PRO A 2 2.99 -8.78 -6.38
CA PRO A 2 4.34 -8.86 -6.95
C PRO A 2 4.37 -9.42 -8.39
N LEU A 3 3.58 -10.47 -8.65
CA LEU A 3 3.48 -11.10 -9.97
C LEU A 3 2.78 -10.22 -11.02
N VAL A 4 1.79 -9.42 -10.62
CA VAL A 4 1.14 -8.45 -11.53
C VAL A 4 2.17 -7.42 -12.00
N LEU A 5 2.95 -6.87 -11.07
CA LEU A 5 4.00 -5.90 -11.39
C LEU A 5 5.13 -6.53 -12.21
N LEU A 6 5.49 -7.79 -11.95
CA LEU A 6 6.47 -8.52 -12.75
C LEU A 6 6.01 -8.65 -14.21
N GLY A 7 4.74 -8.99 -14.44
CA GLY A 7 4.16 -8.99 -15.78
C GLY A 7 4.24 -7.62 -16.47
N MET A 8 4.03 -6.53 -15.72
CA MET A 8 4.20 -5.17 -16.23
C MET A 8 5.66 -4.82 -16.54
N VAL A 9 6.61 -5.36 -15.76
CA VAL A 9 8.03 -5.20 -16.02
C VAL A 9 8.42 -5.85 -17.35
N TRP A 10 7.89 -7.03 -17.63
CA TRP A 10 8.09 -7.73 -18.90
C TRP A 10 7.33 -7.08 -20.06
N ALA A 11 6.16 -6.50 -19.79
CA ALA A 11 5.32 -5.85 -20.80
C ALA A 11 5.91 -4.53 -21.34
N VAL A 12 6.64 -3.79 -20.51
CA VAL A 12 7.19 -2.47 -20.86
C VAL A 12 8.71 -2.50 -20.71
N PRO A 13 9.45 -3.17 -21.61
CA PRO A 13 10.91 -3.23 -21.53
C PRO A 13 11.53 -1.82 -21.63
N VAL A 14 12.76 -1.67 -21.16
CA VAL A 14 13.52 -0.40 -21.22
C VAL A 14 14.15 -0.21 -22.61
N GLU A 15 13.38 -0.54 -23.66
CA GLU A 15 13.81 -0.49 -25.06
C GLU A 15 13.07 0.62 -25.81
N ARG A 16 13.71 1.19 -26.83
CA ARG A 16 13.11 2.19 -27.73
C ARG A 16 13.23 1.71 -29.18
N PRO A 17 12.16 1.79 -30.01
CA PRO A 17 10.80 2.26 -29.69
C PRO A 17 10.03 1.28 -28.80
N LEU A 18 9.13 1.79 -27.95
CA LEU A 18 8.33 0.95 -27.05
C LEU A 18 7.45 -0.01 -27.84
N ARG A 19 7.64 -1.31 -27.63
CA ARG A 19 6.73 -2.38 -28.06
C ARG A 19 6.13 -3.04 -26.83
N LEU A 20 4.81 -3.06 -26.75
CA LEU A 20 4.12 -3.70 -25.63
C LEU A 20 4.29 -5.23 -25.72
N GLY A 21 4.84 -5.82 -24.66
CA GLY A 21 4.91 -7.25 -24.48
C GLY A 21 3.53 -7.80 -24.08
N TRP A 22 2.73 -8.22 -25.06
CA TRP A 22 1.38 -8.77 -24.84
C TRP A 22 1.38 -9.95 -23.85
N ALA A 23 2.39 -10.81 -23.90
CA ALA A 23 2.53 -11.92 -22.95
C ALA A 23 2.68 -11.44 -21.50
N GLY A 24 3.45 -10.37 -21.26
CA GLY A 24 3.59 -9.76 -19.95
C GLY A 24 2.30 -9.12 -19.45
N LEU A 25 1.55 -8.46 -20.33
CA LEU A 25 0.22 -7.89 -20.01
C LEU A 25 -0.80 -8.99 -19.72
N GLY A 26 -0.83 -10.06 -20.51
CA GLY A 26 -1.68 -11.22 -20.28
C GLY A 26 -1.36 -11.92 -18.96
N PHE A 27 -0.07 -12.10 -18.65
CA PHE A 27 0.37 -12.63 -17.36
C PHE A 27 -0.07 -11.73 -16.20
N ALA A 28 0.12 -10.41 -16.31
CA ALA A 28 -0.34 -9.47 -15.28
C ALA A 28 -1.87 -9.54 -15.08
N GLY A 29 -2.64 -9.63 -16.17
CA GLY A 29 -4.09 -9.83 -16.14
C GLY A 29 -4.50 -11.14 -15.47
N ALA A 30 -3.85 -12.25 -15.79
CA ALA A 30 -4.10 -13.55 -15.16
C ALA A 30 -3.81 -13.52 -13.65
N MET A 31 -2.71 -12.89 -13.24
CA MET A 31 -2.36 -12.74 -11.82
C MET A 31 -3.36 -11.83 -11.07
N LEU A 32 -3.92 -10.82 -11.75
CA LEU A 32 -4.99 -10.00 -11.20
C LEU A 32 -6.31 -10.79 -11.12
N ALA A 33 -6.61 -11.65 -12.10
CA ALA A 33 -7.77 -12.56 -12.07
C ALA A 33 -7.72 -13.49 -10.86
N LEU A 34 -6.55 -14.04 -10.52
CA LEU A 34 -6.39 -14.88 -9.33
C LEU A 34 -6.73 -14.13 -8.04
N SER A 35 -6.45 -12.82 -7.98
CA SER A 35 -6.84 -11.97 -6.84
C SER A 35 -8.36 -11.78 -6.76
N VAL A 36 -9.05 -11.66 -7.90
CA VAL A 36 -10.52 -11.66 -7.95
C VAL A 36 -11.05 -13.00 -7.44
N LEU A 37 -10.56 -14.09 -8.03
CA LEU A 37 -10.99 -15.46 -7.74
C LEU A 37 -10.81 -15.85 -6.27
N ALA A 38 -9.81 -15.29 -5.60
CA ALA A 38 -9.58 -15.45 -4.16
C ALA A 38 -10.65 -14.78 -3.26
N GLY A 39 -11.62 -14.06 -3.82
CA GLY A 39 -12.74 -13.48 -3.05
C GLY A 39 -12.38 -12.22 -2.26
N HIS A 40 -11.28 -11.53 -2.61
CA HIS A 40 -10.85 -10.29 -1.97
C HIS A 40 -11.03 -9.07 -2.91
N PRO A 41 -12.28 -8.62 -3.16
CA PRO A 41 -12.56 -7.57 -4.15
C PRO A 41 -11.91 -6.23 -3.80
N GLN A 42 -11.82 -5.87 -2.52
CA GLN A 42 -11.19 -4.62 -2.09
C GLN A 42 -9.66 -4.64 -2.24
N THR A 43 -9.00 -5.77 -1.96
CA THR A 43 -7.56 -5.91 -2.22
C THR A 43 -7.29 -5.87 -3.71
N THR A 44 -8.13 -6.50 -4.52
CA THR A 44 -8.06 -6.48 -5.99
C THR A 44 -8.28 -5.07 -6.54
N TYR A 45 -9.18 -4.30 -5.94
CA TYR A 45 -9.39 -2.89 -6.27
C TYR A 45 -8.10 -2.08 -6.07
N PHE A 46 -7.51 -2.11 -4.87
CA PHE A 46 -6.26 -1.41 -4.56
C PHE A 46 -5.12 -1.84 -5.49
N SER A 47 -5.06 -3.15 -5.73
CA SER A 47 -4.13 -3.79 -6.64
C SER A 47 -4.24 -3.29 -8.08
N GLY A 48 -5.47 -3.18 -8.60
CA GLY A 48 -5.74 -2.67 -9.95
C GLY A 48 -5.31 -1.21 -10.12
N TYR A 49 -5.55 -0.36 -9.12
CA TYR A 49 -5.10 1.03 -9.13
C TYR A 49 -3.58 1.15 -9.10
N LEU A 50 -2.92 0.41 -8.22
CA LEU A 50 -1.46 0.40 -8.15
C LEU A 50 -0.86 -0.12 -9.46
N ALA A 51 -1.44 -1.17 -10.04
CA ALA A 51 -1.05 -1.74 -11.32
C ALA A 51 -1.22 -0.71 -12.46
N ALA A 52 -2.36 -0.02 -12.54
CA ALA A 52 -2.59 1.04 -13.53
C ALA A 52 -1.59 2.19 -13.38
N ALA A 53 -1.36 2.66 -12.16
CA ALA A 53 -0.39 3.72 -11.87
C ALA A 53 1.04 3.30 -12.22
N PHE A 54 1.44 2.07 -11.89
CA PHE A 54 2.76 1.55 -12.19
C PHE A 54 3.00 1.36 -13.69
N LEU A 55 2.01 0.84 -14.41
CA LEU A 55 2.07 0.74 -15.87
C LEU A 55 2.21 2.14 -16.50
N GLY A 56 1.44 3.12 -16.02
CA GLY A 56 1.52 4.51 -16.49
C GLY A 56 2.90 5.11 -16.23
N TYR A 57 3.43 4.92 -15.02
CA TYR A 57 4.79 5.31 -14.67
C TYR A 57 5.83 4.68 -15.61
N ARG A 58 5.73 3.39 -15.89
CA ARG A 58 6.65 2.67 -16.78
C ARG A 58 6.59 3.19 -18.21
N VAL A 59 5.39 3.35 -18.77
CA VAL A 59 5.17 3.89 -20.11
C VAL A 59 5.73 5.31 -20.21
N TRP A 60 5.47 6.16 -19.22
CA TRP A 60 6.02 7.52 -19.16
C TRP A 60 7.56 7.53 -19.12
N ARG A 61 8.17 6.68 -18.29
CA ARG A 61 9.63 6.61 -18.13
C ARG A 61 10.38 6.23 -19.41
N VAL A 62 9.79 5.39 -20.24
CA VAL A 62 10.41 4.99 -21.52
C VAL A 62 10.07 5.94 -22.68
N GLY A 63 9.22 6.95 -22.45
CA GLY A 63 8.76 7.90 -23.47
C GLY A 63 7.60 7.37 -24.33
N GLY A 64 6.85 6.40 -23.83
CA GLY A 64 5.68 5.85 -24.51
C GLY A 64 4.48 6.81 -24.50
N ARG A 65 3.61 6.67 -25.52
CA ARG A 65 2.35 7.44 -25.62
C ARG A 65 1.31 6.93 -24.61
N TRP A 66 0.40 7.81 -24.17
CA TRP A 66 -0.73 7.44 -23.28
C TRP A 66 -1.61 6.31 -23.84
N THR A 67 -1.67 6.15 -25.16
CA THR A 67 -2.38 5.03 -25.81
C THR A 67 -1.80 3.66 -25.45
N HIS A 68 -0.49 3.55 -25.21
CA HIS A 68 0.13 2.29 -24.74
C HIS A 68 -0.30 1.95 -23.33
N TRP A 69 -0.45 2.96 -22.47
CA TRP A 69 -0.97 2.79 -21.12
C TRP A 69 -2.42 2.30 -21.16
N LEU A 70 -3.28 2.93 -21.97
CA LEU A 70 -4.66 2.46 -22.14
C LEU A 70 -4.77 1.08 -22.75
N ALA A 71 -3.98 0.78 -23.80
CA ALA A 71 -3.96 -0.56 -24.40
C ALA A 71 -3.53 -1.62 -23.37
N GLY A 72 -2.51 -1.32 -22.57
CA GLY A 72 -2.08 -2.22 -21.50
C GLY A 72 -3.13 -2.39 -20.40
N MET A 73 -3.81 -1.33 -19.98
CA MET A 73 -4.94 -1.41 -19.04
C MET A 73 -6.09 -2.23 -19.61
N ALA A 74 -6.43 -2.05 -20.89
CA ALA A 74 -7.49 -2.80 -21.56
C ALA A 74 -7.16 -4.30 -21.62
N VAL A 75 -5.92 -4.66 -21.92
CA VAL A 75 -5.49 -6.08 -21.93
C VAL A 75 -5.49 -6.66 -20.52
N VAL A 76 -4.87 -6.00 -19.55
CA VAL A 76 -4.80 -6.49 -18.17
C VAL A 76 -6.19 -6.64 -17.57
N GLY A 77 -7.02 -5.60 -17.71
CA GLY A 77 -8.41 -5.59 -17.22
C GLY A 77 -9.30 -6.59 -17.96
N GLY A 78 -9.18 -6.68 -19.28
CA GLY A 78 -9.93 -7.62 -20.12
C GLY A 78 -9.58 -9.07 -19.79
N VAL A 79 -8.30 -9.43 -19.70
CA VAL A 79 -7.87 -10.77 -19.29
C VAL A 79 -8.33 -11.09 -17.88
N ALA A 80 -8.20 -10.13 -16.94
CA ALA A 80 -8.66 -10.32 -15.58
C ALA A 80 -10.17 -10.60 -15.52
N ALA A 81 -10.98 -9.78 -16.22
CA ALA A 81 -12.43 -9.93 -16.28
C ALA A 81 -12.86 -11.24 -16.92
N LEU A 82 -12.24 -11.64 -18.04
CA LEU A 82 -12.56 -12.89 -18.74
C LEU A 82 -12.25 -14.13 -17.89
N LEU A 83 -11.06 -14.17 -17.28
CA LEU A 83 -10.67 -15.31 -16.44
C LEU A 83 -11.43 -15.39 -15.12
N SER A 84 -12.00 -14.28 -14.66
CA SER A 84 -12.85 -14.22 -13.46
C SER A 84 -14.34 -14.10 -13.77
N ALA A 85 -14.74 -14.32 -15.04
CA ALA A 85 -16.11 -14.16 -15.55
C ALA A 85 -17.17 -14.80 -14.63
N VAL A 86 -16.89 -16.01 -14.17
CA VAL A 86 -17.77 -16.83 -13.33
C VAL A 86 -18.20 -16.15 -12.02
N GLN A 87 -17.38 -15.22 -11.48
CA GLN A 87 -17.68 -14.55 -10.22
C GLN A 87 -18.42 -13.22 -10.39
N TRP A 88 -18.34 -12.58 -11.55
CA TRP A 88 -18.90 -11.24 -11.72
C TRP A 88 -20.42 -11.22 -11.61
N TRP A 89 -21.10 -12.19 -12.22
CA TRP A 89 -22.56 -12.22 -12.20
C TRP A 89 -23.11 -12.40 -10.77
N PRO A 90 -22.72 -13.43 -9.99
CA PRO A 90 -23.15 -13.55 -8.60
C PRO A 90 -22.73 -12.36 -7.72
N ALA A 91 -21.54 -11.80 -7.96
CA ALA A 91 -21.05 -10.67 -7.17
C ALA A 91 -21.89 -9.40 -7.39
N LEU A 92 -22.29 -9.12 -8.63
CA LEU A 92 -23.12 -7.97 -8.97
C LEU A 92 -24.52 -8.13 -8.39
N GLU A 93 -25.14 -9.29 -8.57
CA GLU A 93 -26.45 -9.62 -8.00
C GLU A 93 -26.43 -9.48 -6.47
N PHE A 94 -25.48 -10.14 -5.80
CA PHE A 94 -25.34 -10.04 -4.34
C PHE A 94 -25.09 -8.61 -3.87
N SER A 95 -24.30 -7.81 -4.61
CA SER A 95 -24.01 -6.42 -4.22
C SER A 95 -25.26 -5.56 -4.14
N ALA A 96 -26.22 -5.78 -5.05
CA ALA A 96 -27.49 -5.04 -5.11
C ALA A 96 -28.41 -5.35 -3.91
N TYR A 97 -28.36 -6.58 -3.39
CA TYR A 97 -29.17 -7.01 -2.24
C TYR A 97 -28.44 -6.89 -0.89
N SER A 98 -27.18 -6.48 -0.90
CA SER A 98 -26.39 -6.36 0.32
C SER A 98 -26.55 -4.99 1.00
N TYR A 99 -26.24 -4.94 2.31
CA TYR A 99 -26.13 -3.69 3.08
C TYR A 99 -25.17 -2.66 2.45
N ARG A 100 -24.31 -3.08 1.50
CA ARG A 100 -23.36 -2.20 0.79
C ARG A 100 -24.03 -1.19 -0.14
N ALA A 101 -25.25 -1.48 -0.62
CA ALA A 101 -25.99 -0.59 -1.53
C ALA A 101 -26.33 0.77 -0.88
N ALA A 102 -26.44 0.83 0.45
CA ALA A 102 -26.93 2.01 1.17
C ALA A 102 -25.96 2.57 2.24
N ILE A 103 -24.68 2.16 2.25
CA ILE A 103 -23.73 2.61 3.28
C ILE A 103 -23.55 4.14 3.23
N PRO A 104 -23.81 4.88 4.32
CA PRO A 104 -23.57 6.32 4.40
C PRO A 104 -22.08 6.68 4.26
N PHE A 105 -21.78 7.90 3.82
CA PHE A 105 -20.39 8.36 3.65
C PHE A 105 -19.53 8.20 4.91
N ALA A 106 -20.09 8.49 6.09
CA ALA A 106 -19.40 8.38 7.38
C ALA A 106 -18.89 6.95 7.65
N GLU A 107 -19.63 5.94 7.23
CA GLU A 107 -19.24 4.53 7.38
C GLU A 107 -18.27 4.06 6.29
N ARG A 108 -18.26 4.69 5.10
CA ARG A 108 -17.30 4.39 4.02
C ARG A 108 -15.92 4.98 4.28
N GLY A 109 -15.88 6.16 4.89
CA GLY A 109 -14.66 6.89 5.22
C GLY A 109 -13.88 6.38 6.43
N GLY A 110 -14.35 5.32 7.10
CA GLY A 110 -13.62 4.70 8.21
C GLY A 110 -12.19 4.31 7.79
N GLY A 111 -11.23 4.63 8.64
CA GLY A 111 -9.80 4.40 8.46
C GLY A 111 -9.06 4.59 9.79
N TYR A 112 -7.73 4.55 9.76
CA TYR A 112 -6.89 4.64 10.95
C TYR A 112 -7.08 5.94 11.75
N GLY A 113 -6.85 5.84 13.06
CA GLY A 113 -6.38 6.93 13.91
C GLY A 113 -5.17 7.68 13.33
N TRP A 114 -5.02 8.97 13.66
CA TRP A 114 -3.76 9.67 13.40
C TRP A 114 -2.64 9.05 14.24
N GLU A 115 -2.98 8.67 15.47
CA GLU A 115 -2.19 7.90 16.41
C GLU A 115 -1.81 6.51 15.86
N GLU A 116 -2.72 5.84 15.15
CA GLU A 116 -2.49 4.50 14.60
C GLU A 116 -1.54 4.50 13.40
N ALA A 117 -1.47 5.61 12.65
CA ALA A 117 -0.50 5.76 11.57
C ALA A 117 0.96 5.67 12.05
N PHE A 118 1.24 5.99 13.32
CA PHE A 118 2.58 5.85 13.91
C PHE A 118 2.95 4.39 14.19
N PHE A 119 1.99 3.45 14.21
CA PHE A 119 2.26 2.02 14.41
C PHE A 119 2.97 1.36 13.23
N VAL A 120 3.05 2.06 12.10
CA VAL A 120 3.95 1.71 10.99
C VAL A 120 5.42 1.71 11.44
N LEU A 121 5.78 2.64 12.34
CA LEU A 121 7.14 2.84 12.84
C LEU A 121 7.43 2.02 14.10
N PHE A 122 6.41 1.82 14.95
CA PHE A 122 6.57 1.23 16.26
C PHE A 122 5.74 -0.05 16.42
N PRO A 123 6.29 -1.10 17.02
CA PRO A 123 5.61 -2.38 17.17
C PRO A 123 4.55 -2.39 18.31
N PHE A 124 3.74 -1.33 18.48
CA PHE A 124 2.86 -1.22 19.65
C PHE A 124 1.45 -0.66 19.40
N ARG A 125 0.59 -1.56 18.95
CA ARG A 125 -0.67 -1.97 19.59
C ARG A 125 -1.02 -3.25 18.85
N GLN A 126 -1.26 -4.37 19.54
CA GLN A 126 -2.07 -5.40 18.90
C GLN A 126 -3.48 -4.82 18.84
N ILE A 127 -3.74 -3.92 17.88
CA ILE A 127 -5.08 -3.87 17.31
C ILE A 127 -5.24 -5.30 16.83
N THR A 128 -6.05 -6.09 17.52
CA THR A 128 -6.17 -7.55 17.38
C THR A 128 -6.35 -7.98 15.92
N TRP A 129 -6.69 -7.03 15.05
CA TRP A 129 -7.03 -7.23 13.66
C TRP A 129 -6.11 -6.51 12.65
N MET A 130 -5.17 -5.62 13.06
CA MET A 130 -4.46 -4.72 12.13
C MET A 130 -3.04 -4.23 12.56
N PRO A 131 -2.05 -5.12 12.78
CA PRO A 131 -0.68 -4.69 13.01
C PRO A 131 -0.04 -4.14 11.72
N GLN A 132 0.40 -2.88 11.73
CA GLN A 132 1.03 -2.21 10.57
C GLN A 132 2.55 -2.08 10.63
N TYR A 133 3.21 -2.72 11.59
CA TYR A 133 4.63 -2.53 11.82
C TYR A 133 5.49 -3.05 10.65
N ILE A 134 6.22 -2.14 10.00
CA ILE A 134 7.08 -2.44 8.84
C ILE A 134 8.41 -3.08 9.27
N GLY A 135 8.89 -2.77 10.47
CA GLY A 135 10.22 -3.17 10.94
C GLY A 135 11.27 -2.04 10.81
N LEU A 136 12.12 -1.91 11.84
CA LEU A 136 13.18 -0.89 11.86
C LEU A 136 14.20 -1.05 10.73
N VAL A 137 14.62 -2.28 10.44
CA VAL A 137 15.60 -2.54 9.38
C VAL A 137 15.04 -2.17 8.00
N PRO A 138 13.84 -2.64 7.60
CA PRO A 138 13.22 -2.19 6.35
C PRO A 138 13.02 -0.67 6.29
N LEU A 139 12.64 0.00 7.39
CA LEU A 139 12.50 1.47 7.41
C LEU A 139 13.82 2.19 7.11
N VAL A 140 14.94 1.73 7.68
CA VAL A 140 16.26 2.27 7.33
C VAL A 140 16.57 2.03 5.86
N LEU A 141 16.24 0.86 5.31
CA LEU A 141 16.46 0.55 3.89
C LEU A 141 15.57 1.40 2.97
N VAL A 142 14.34 1.72 3.37
CA VAL A 142 13.47 2.68 2.66
C VAL A 142 14.16 4.06 2.59
N ILE A 143 14.69 4.54 3.72
CA ILE A 143 15.43 5.81 3.77
C ILE A 143 16.65 5.78 2.86
N VAL A 144 17.38 4.66 2.84
CA VAL A 144 18.52 4.45 1.95
C VAL A 144 18.11 4.52 0.48
N ALA A 145 17.01 3.88 0.08
CA ALA A 145 16.51 3.94 -1.30
C ALA A 145 16.18 5.38 -1.74
N CYS A 146 15.55 6.15 -0.83
CA CYS A 146 15.22 7.55 -1.06
C CYS A 146 16.47 8.45 -1.13
N TRP A 147 17.43 8.27 -0.22
CA TRP A 147 18.68 9.03 -0.21
C TRP A 147 19.53 8.72 -1.44
N GLY A 148 19.73 7.44 -1.75
CA GLY A 148 20.43 6.99 -2.94
C GLY A 148 19.72 7.32 -4.25
N ARG A 149 18.47 7.84 -4.19
CA ARG A 149 17.62 8.16 -5.33
C ARG A 149 17.54 7.02 -6.35
N VAL A 150 17.45 5.79 -5.85
CA VAL A 150 17.45 4.56 -6.66
C VAL A 150 16.34 4.62 -7.71
N PRO A 151 16.55 4.23 -8.98
CA PRO A 151 15.50 4.27 -9.99
C PRO A 151 14.18 3.64 -9.51
N GLY A 152 13.09 4.40 -9.57
CA GLY A 152 11.78 3.99 -9.05
C GLY A 152 11.44 4.50 -7.65
N TRP A 153 12.39 5.03 -6.88
CA TRP A 153 12.17 5.49 -5.49
C TRP A 153 10.98 6.45 -5.36
N GLY A 154 10.88 7.44 -6.25
CA GLY A 154 9.84 8.47 -6.17
C GLY A 154 8.43 7.91 -6.42
N PHE A 155 8.29 6.94 -7.33
CA PHE A 155 7.01 6.29 -7.59
C PHE A 155 6.55 5.48 -6.38
N TRP A 156 7.45 4.66 -5.81
CA TRP A 156 7.11 3.82 -4.66
C TRP A 156 6.92 4.64 -3.39
N LEU A 157 7.69 5.71 -3.19
CA LEU A 157 7.48 6.63 -2.07
C LEU A 157 6.14 7.37 -2.22
N GLY A 158 5.83 7.86 -3.42
CA GLY A 158 4.52 8.46 -3.71
C GLY A 158 3.37 7.50 -3.46
N SER A 159 3.51 6.23 -3.86
CA SER A 159 2.52 5.17 -3.62
C SER A 159 2.36 4.85 -2.13
N LEU A 160 3.47 4.80 -1.38
CA LEU A 160 3.48 4.62 0.07
C LEU A 160 2.74 5.76 0.79
N VAL A 161 3.08 7.00 0.45
CA VAL A 161 2.46 8.20 1.05
C VAL A 161 0.98 8.30 0.68
N ALA A 162 0.62 8.08 -0.59
CA ALA A 162 -0.77 8.07 -1.03
C ALA A 162 -1.59 6.98 -0.32
N ALA A 163 -1.01 5.80 -0.13
CA ALA A 163 -1.66 4.72 0.61
C ALA A 163 -1.82 5.03 2.09
N LEU A 164 -0.85 5.69 2.74
CA LEU A 164 -0.97 6.17 4.12
C LEU A 164 -2.10 7.19 4.27
N LEU A 165 -2.15 8.19 3.38
CA LEU A 165 -3.21 9.19 3.37
C LEU A 165 -4.59 8.58 3.12
N LEU A 166 -4.67 7.61 2.21
CA LEU A 166 -5.90 6.85 1.98
C LEU A 166 -6.30 6.02 3.20
N ALA A 167 -5.32 5.39 3.87
CA ALA A 167 -5.57 4.55 5.04
C ALA A 167 -6.15 5.31 6.24
N LEU A 168 -5.90 6.63 6.33
CA LEU A 168 -6.52 7.53 7.31
C LEU A 168 -7.99 7.85 7.01
N GLY A 169 -8.49 7.48 5.83
CA GLY A 169 -9.89 7.66 5.44
C GLY A 169 -10.34 9.12 5.48
N SER A 170 -11.57 9.37 5.95
CA SER A 170 -12.22 10.69 5.97
C SER A 170 -11.56 11.72 6.88
N LYS A 171 -10.57 11.32 7.69
CA LYS A 171 -9.76 12.22 8.51
C LYS A 171 -8.78 13.06 7.69
N THR A 172 -8.60 12.74 6.40
CA THR A 172 -7.80 13.54 5.47
C THR A 172 -8.65 14.08 4.32
N PRO A 173 -8.38 15.31 3.82
CA PRO A 173 -9.03 15.82 2.62
C PRO A 173 -8.74 14.96 1.38
N PHE A 174 -7.67 14.17 1.41
CA PHE A 174 -7.27 13.28 0.32
C PHE A 174 -8.35 12.23 0.02
N TYR A 175 -8.97 11.62 1.04
CA TYR A 175 -10.05 10.66 0.82
C TYR A 175 -11.27 11.30 0.16
N HIS A 176 -11.63 12.54 0.50
CA HIS A 176 -12.75 13.24 -0.12
C HIS A 176 -12.52 13.46 -1.62
N LEU A 177 -11.30 13.83 -2.01
CA LEU A 177 -10.93 13.97 -3.43
C LEU A 177 -11.01 12.63 -4.17
N LEU A 178 -10.50 11.56 -3.57
CA LEU A 178 -10.56 10.23 -4.18
C LEU A 178 -11.98 9.69 -4.25
N TYR A 179 -12.81 9.95 -3.23
CA TYR A 179 -14.22 9.55 -3.19
C TYR A 179 -15.02 10.14 -4.36
N LEU A 180 -14.69 11.37 -4.76
CA LEU A 180 -15.33 12.07 -5.88
C LEU A 180 -14.71 11.73 -7.23
N GLY A 181 -13.38 11.52 -7.28
CA GLY A 181 -12.63 11.43 -8.54
C GLY A 181 -12.29 10.00 -9.00
N LEU A 182 -12.20 9.02 -8.11
CA LEU A 182 -11.79 7.65 -8.47
C LEU A 182 -12.98 6.70 -8.52
N PRO A 183 -13.21 6.01 -9.65
CA PRO A 183 -14.32 5.08 -9.79
C PRO A 183 -14.19 3.90 -8.82
N GLY A 184 -15.29 3.58 -8.13
CA GLY A 184 -15.37 2.43 -7.23
C GLY A 184 -14.88 2.67 -5.80
N THR A 185 -14.40 3.86 -5.46
CA THR A 185 -14.09 4.25 -4.06
C THR A 185 -15.32 4.18 -3.15
N THR A 186 -16.52 4.38 -3.71
CA THR A 186 -17.80 4.31 -3.01
C THR A 186 -18.23 2.87 -2.67
N LEU A 187 -17.61 1.85 -3.27
CA LEU A 187 -18.01 0.45 -3.13
C LEU A 187 -17.46 -0.21 -1.86
N PHE A 188 -16.42 0.37 -1.26
CA PHE A 188 -15.66 -0.25 -0.19
C PHE A 188 -15.54 0.67 1.02
N ARG A 189 -15.78 0.08 2.20
CA ARG A 189 -15.49 0.66 3.51
C ARG A 189 -14.13 0.19 4.02
N GLY A 190 -13.65 0.81 5.09
CA GLY A 190 -12.46 0.37 5.77
C GLY A 190 -11.21 0.68 4.96
N GLN A 191 -10.91 1.97 4.83
CA GLN A 191 -9.80 2.48 4.03
C GLN A 191 -8.44 2.07 4.62
N GLU A 192 -8.41 1.71 5.90
CA GLU A 192 -7.23 1.15 6.58
C GLU A 192 -6.65 -0.07 5.86
N ARG A 193 -7.44 -0.76 5.03
CA ARG A 193 -6.98 -1.87 4.16
C ARG A 193 -6.00 -1.43 3.07
N ALA A 194 -5.86 -0.13 2.81
CA ALA A 194 -4.77 0.41 1.99
C ALA A 194 -3.38 0.07 2.55
N THR A 195 -3.29 -0.41 3.80
CA THR A 195 -2.11 -1.09 4.39
C THR A 195 -1.46 -2.09 3.49
N PHE A 196 -2.23 -2.79 2.68
CA PHE A 196 -1.67 -3.70 1.69
C PHE A 196 -0.71 -2.98 0.72
N ILE A 197 -1.08 -1.79 0.22
CA ILE A 197 -0.19 -0.97 -0.63
C ILE A 197 0.96 -0.38 0.19
N ILE A 198 0.72 0.01 1.45
CA ILE A 198 1.77 0.51 2.37
C ILE A 198 2.88 -0.53 2.51
N ALA A 199 2.52 -1.74 2.95
CA ALA A 199 3.47 -2.85 3.14
C ALA A 199 4.18 -3.21 1.84
N HIS A 200 3.46 -3.26 0.72
CA HIS A 200 4.02 -3.59 -0.58
C HIS A 200 5.03 -2.54 -1.08
N SER A 201 4.67 -1.25 -0.98
CA SER A 201 5.52 -0.14 -1.41
C SER A 201 6.77 -0.03 -0.53
N ALA A 202 6.60 -0.20 0.79
CA ALA A 202 7.72 -0.23 1.73
C ALA A 202 8.67 -1.40 1.47
N ALA A 203 8.14 -2.60 1.19
CA ALA A 203 8.96 -3.77 0.85
C ALA A 203 9.77 -3.56 -0.44
N LEU A 204 9.16 -2.95 -1.47
CA LEU A 204 9.87 -2.63 -2.71
C LEU A 204 10.95 -1.56 -2.51
N LEU A 205 10.65 -0.49 -1.75
CA LEU A 205 11.65 0.52 -1.38
C LEU A 205 12.78 -0.08 -0.55
N ALA A 206 12.48 -0.92 0.44
CA ALA A 206 13.50 -1.59 1.24
C ALA A 206 14.37 -2.51 0.37
N GLY A 207 13.77 -3.26 -0.57
CA GLY A 207 14.50 -4.07 -1.54
C GLY A 207 15.40 -3.24 -2.45
N LEU A 208 14.91 -2.11 -2.96
CA LEU A 208 15.70 -1.16 -3.76
C LEU A 208 16.88 -0.58 -2.96
N GLY A 209 16.65 -0.23 -1.69
CA GLY A 209 17.69 0.28 -0.80
C GLY A 209 18.76 -0.78 -0.49
N ALA A 210 18.34 -2.01 -0.23
CA ALA A 210 19.25 -3.15 -0.03
C ALA A 210 20.08 -3.43 -1.30
N ALA A 211 19.44 -3.46 -2.47
CA ALA A 211 20.13 -3.68 -3.74
C ALA A 211 21.16 -2.56 -4.04
N TRP A 212 20.83 -1.31 -3.72
CA TRP A 212 21.75 -0.18 -3.89
C TRP A 212 22.98 -0.29 -2.98
N LEU A 213 22.81 -0.65 -1.71
CA LEU A 213 23.93 -0.88 -0.79
C LEU A 213 24.80 -2.07 -1.22
N ALA A 214 24.18 -3.13 -1.76
CA ALA A 214 24.90 -4.30 -2.23
C ALA A 214 25.71 -3.99 -3.50
N ALA A 215 25.17 -3.17 -4.42
CA ALA A 215 25.86 -2.77 -5.63
C ALA A 215 27.01 -1.78 -5.37
N GLN A 216 26.88 -0.93 -4.35
CA GLN A 216 27.87 0.09 -3.99
C GLN A 216 28.06 0.09 -2.47
N PRO A 217 28.99 -0.72 -1.94
CA PRO A 217 29.19 -0.82 -0.50
C PRO A 217 29.51 0.56 0.09
N PRO A 218 28.74 1.01 1.10
CA PRO A 218 28.89 2.36 1.64
C PRO A 218 30.23 2.54 2.34
N GLY A 219 30.82 3.73 2.23
CA GLY A 219 31.99 4.10 3.02
C GLY A 219 31.71 4.12 4.54
N ALA A 220 32.76 4.08 5.36
CA ALA A 220 32.67 3.97 6.81
C ALA A 220 31.79 5.06 7.48
N GLU A 221 31.79 6.29 6.95
CA GLU A 221 30.94 7.37 7.48
C GLU A 221 29.45 7.11 7.23
N VAL A 222 29.09 6.59 6.06
CA VAL A 222 27.69 6.24 5.75
C VAL A 222 27.23 5.08 6.65
N ILE A 223 28.07 4.05 6.85
CA ILE A 223 27.80 2.96 7.79
C ILE A 223 27.55 3.51 9.20
N ARG A 224 28.39 4.43 9.67
CA ARG A 224 28.24 5.06 10.99
C ARG A 224 26.94 5.85 11.10
N ARG A 225 26.51 6.55 10.04
CA ARG A 225 25.22 7.26 10.00
C ARG A 225 24.04 6.28 10.04
N LEU A 226 24.07 5.22 9.25
CA LEU A 226 23.02 4.19 9.24
C LEU A 226 22.92 3.47 10.58
N LYS A 227 24.05 3.14 11.21
CA LYS A 227 24.08 2.56 12.56
C LYS A 227 23.49 3.52 13.60
N ARG A 228 23.84 4.81 13.56
CA ARG A 228 23.26 5.84 14.44
C ARG A 228 21.76 5.98 14.24
N LEU A 229 21.29 5.98 12.99
CA LEU A 229 19.88 6.03 12.66
C LEU A 229 19.15 4.80 13.21
N LEU A 230 19.67 3.59 12.99
CA LEU A 230 19.08 2.35 13.50
C LEU A 230 19.03 2.33 15.03
N LEU A 231 20.12 2.72 15.70
CA LEU A 231 20.17 2.80 17.16
C LEU A 231 19.23 3.88 17.70
N GLY A 232 19.12 5.03 17.03
CA GLY A 232 18.19 6.09 17.38
C GLY A 232 16.73 5.62 17.24
N LEU A 233 16.38 4.98 16.12
CA LEU A 233 15.06 4.40 15.92
C LEU A 233 14.75 3.30 16.93
N LEU A 234 15.74 2.46 17.26
CA LEU A 234 15.62 1.43 18.30
C LEU A 234 15.38 2.08 19.67
N ALA A 235 16.17 3.08 20.05
CA ALA A 235 16.02 3.79 21.32
C ALA A 235 14.65 4.47 21.43
N VAL A 236 14.23 5.19 20.39
CA VAL A 236 12.89 5.81 20.33
C VAL A 236 11.81 4.73 20.45
N SER A 237 11.93 3.62 19.70
CA SER A 237 10.98 2.51 19.79
C SER A 237 10.91 1.92 21.19
N TRP A 238 12.04 1.77 21.87
CA TRP A 238 12.10 1.29 23.25
C TRP A 238 11.47 2.27 24.24
N VAL A 239 11.77 3.57 24.13
CA VAL A 239 11.15 4.60 24.99
C VAL A 239 9.64 4.62 24.80
N PHE A 240 9.16 4.60 23.56
CA PHE A 240 7.72 4.51 23.27
C PHE A 240 7.11 3.22 23.82
N SER A 241 7.79 2.08 23.68
CA SER A 241 7.34 0.79 24.22
C SER A 241 7.22 0.82 25.75
N LEU A 242 8.20 1.41 26.44
CA LEU A 242 8.20 1.56 27.90
C LEU A 242 7.10 2.50 28.39
N LEU A 243 6.96 3.68 27.76
CA LEU A 243 5.88 4.62 28.07
C LEU A 243 4.52 3.97 27.91
N PHE A 244 4.32 3.23 26.81
CA PHE A 244 3.07 2.51 26.58
C PHE A 244 2.81 1.43 27.64
N LEU A 245 3.81 0.60 27.99
CA LEU A 245 3.65 -0.41 29.04
C LEU A 245 3.27 0.20 30.39
N ILE A 246 3.85 1.36 30.72
CA ILE A 246 3.50 2.11 31.94
C ILE A 246 2.04 2.57 31.87
N LEU A 247 1.62 3.19 30.76
CA LEU A 247 0.24 3.65 30.57
C LEU A 247 -0.77 2.50 30.64
N ALA A 248 -0.50 1.38 29.95
CA ALA A 248 -1.35 0.19 29.98
C ALA A 248 -1.47 -0.41 31.38
N GLN A 249 -0.40 -0.40 32.17
CA GLN A 249 -0.46 -0.84 33.57
C GLN A 249 -1.26 0.11 34.45
N THR A 250 -1.22 1.42 34.20
CA THR A 250 -2.05 2.39 34.94
C THR A 250 -3.55 2.25 34.62
N GLU A 251 -3.90 1.89 33.38
CA GLU A 251 -5.28 1.58 32.99
C GLU A 251 -5.77 0.29 33.65
N ALA A 252 -4.97 -0.78 33.64
CA ALA A 252 -5.33 -2.05 34.28
C ALA A 252 -5.54 -1.91 35.80
N ARG A 253 -4.84 -0.96 36.45
CA ARG A 253 -4.95 -0.68 37.88
C ARG A 253 -6.12 0.24 38.25
N SER A 254 -6.67 1.00 37.31
CA SER A 254 -7.73 2.00 37.59
C SER A 254 -9.17 1.45 37.53
N GLY A 255 -9.35 0.15 37.26
CA GLY A 255 -10.67 -0.49 37.22
C GLY A 255 -11.55 -0.03 36.05
N PRO A 256 -12.74 -0.62 35.87
CA PRO A 256 -13.58 -0.42 34.68
C PRO A 256 -14.05 1.03 34.44
N THR A 257 -13.94 1.91 35.44
CA THR A 257 -14.25 3.34 35.32
C THR A 257 -13.16 4.15 34.61
N GLY A 258 -11.90 3.70 34.58
CA GLY A 258 -10.79 4.37 33.88
C GLY A 258 -10.76 4.12 32.36
N ALA A 259 -11.25 2.95 31.93
CA ALA A 259 -11.27 2.54 30.52
C ALA A 259 -12.23 3.37 29.62
N ILE A 260 -13.17 4.10 30.23
CA ILE A 260 -14.16 4.93 29.53
C ILE A 260 -13.57 6.28 29.10
N MET A 261 -12.47 6.74 29.72
CA MET A 261 -11.97 8.10 29.50
C MET A 261 -11.23 8.27 28.16
N TRP A 262 -10.73 7.18 27.57
CA TRP A 262 -10.03 7.20 26.27
C TRP A 262 -10.84 6.58 25.12
N SER A 263 -12.06 6.10 25.35
CA SER A 263 -12.95 5.70 24.25
C SER A 263 -13.65 6.89 23.56
N ILE A 264 -13.36 8.11 24.02
CA ILE A 264 -13.96 9.38 23.55
C ILE A 264 -12.91 10.29 22.86
N ILE A 265 -11.64 9.91 22.80
CA ILE A 265 -10.58 10.64 22.08
C ILE A 265 -10.03 9.75 20.97
#